data_AF-A0A4P5X0W8-F1
#
_entry.id   AF-A0A4P5X0W8-F1
#
_cell.length_a   1.000
_cell.length_b   1.000
_cell.length_c   1.000
_cell.angle_alpha   90.00
_cell.angle_beta   90.00
_cell.angle_gamma   90.00
#
_symmetry.space_group_name_H-M   'P 1'
#
loop_
_entity.id
_entity.type
_entity.pdbx_description
1 polymer ?
#
loop_
_entity_poly.entity_id
_entity_poly.type
_entity_poly.pdbx_seq_one_letter_code
_entity_poly.pdbx_strand_id
1 'polypeptide(L)'
;MSADTVSDEQSMLGNYPYPAIRVSRIVRETNRKIGDFQLTAETAAQLVMDEIGLLIGNCGPTKQMLQQLLKLAAAPYPARWVVAVHSKALLRQWYSQVHDVPTTSIVADSEGETAWLYGNCWFTRLEQLLPLAQSSQFTAPVAGLIVVDPQLRSPYARGIGSQSWKGHDRPELVNSFRQKLRASGQQVPLILMTERPAMSLNTLPAQRAFALESLWFADGGRLRVGPPYQGA
;
A
#
# COMPACT_ATOMS: atom_id res chain seq x y z
N MET A 1 13.71 21.71 18.46
CA MET A 1 13.71 20.33 17.97
C MET A 1 13.25 19.45 19.12
N SER A 2 12.01 19.00 19.07
CA SER A 2 11.33 18.29 20.16
C SER A 2 11.81 16.83 20.23
N ALA A 3 11.93 16.30 21.44
CA ALA A 3 12.38 14.94 21.71
C ALA A 3 11.51 13.85 21.03
N ASP A 4 10.27 14.18 20.65
CA ASP A 4 9.33 13.28 19.97
C ASP A 4 9.80 12.88 18.55
N THR A 5 10.54 13.75 17.84
CA THR A 5 10.97 13.46 16.46
C THR A 5 12.03 12.35 16.40
N VAL A 6 12.83 12.20 17.47
CA VAL A 6 13.92 11.20 17.52
C VAL A 6 13.38 9.77 17.77
N SER A 7 12.25 9.66 18.47
CA SER A 7 11.56 8.38 18.72
C SER A 7 10.99 7.77 17.43
N ASP A 8 10.41 8.61 16.58
CA ASP A 8 9.70 8.15 15.37
C ASP A 8 10.66 7.69 14.26
N GLU A 9 11.82 8.33 14.10
CA GLU A 9 12.84 7.92 13.12
C GLU A 9 13.48 6.57 13.48
N GLN A 10 13.74 6.32 14.77
CA GLN A 10 14.29 5.04 15.24
C GLN A 10 13.30 3.87 15.04
N SER A 11 12.00 4.12 15.18
CA SER A 11 10.95 3.15 14.88
C SER A 11 10.91 2.76 13.39
N MET A 12 11.08 3.73 12.49
CA MET A 12 11.08 3.48 11.05
C MET A 12 12.32 2.73 10.54
N LEU A 13 13.50 3.00 11.11
CA LEU A 13 14.73 2.26 10.78
C LEU A 13 14.59 0.76 11.04
N GLY A 14 13.92 0.40 12.14
CA GLY A 14 13.64 -0.99 12.47
C GLY A 14 12.72 -1.69 11.45
N ASN A 15 11.82 -0.96 10.79
CA ASN A 15 10.84 -1.53 9.86
C ASN A 15 11.39 -1.82 8.45
N TYR A 16 12.48 -1.13 8.07
CA TYR A 16 13.05 -1.16 6.71
C TYR A 16 14.54 -1.54 6.72
N PRO A 17 14.89 -2.82 6.97
CA PRO A 17 16.28 -3.28 6.95
C PRO A 17 16.95 -3.16 5.58
N TYR A 18 16.17 -3.12 4.50
CA TYR A 18 16.65 -2.93 3.14
C TYR A 18 15.53 -2.36 2.25
N PRO A 19 15.87 -1.74 1.08
CA PRO A 19 14.89 -1.13 0.20
C PRO A 19 13.77 -2.07 -0.24
N ALA A 20 12.53 -1.75 0.14
CA ALA A 20 11.37 -2.61 -0.14
C ALA A 20 10.83 -2.51 -1.55
N ILE A 21 10.82 -1.29 -2.07
CA ILE A 21 10.33 -0.98 -3.40
C ILE A 21 11.42 -0.19 -4.09
N ARG A 22 11.86 -0.68 -5.25
CA ARG A 22 12.87 -0.06 -6.10
C ARG A 22 12.26 0.17 -7.47
N VAL A 23 12.23 1.42 -7.91
CA VAL A 23 11.52 1.82 -9.13
C VAL A 23 12.14 3.10 -9.70
N SER A 24 11.85 3.46 -10.95
CA SER A 24 12.30 4.74 -11.50
C SER A 24 11.27 5.84 -11.20
N ARG A 25 11.70 6.94 -10.57
CA ARG A 25 10.89 8.15 -10.47
C ARG A 25 10.75 8.80 -11.83
N ILE A 26 9.56 9.31 -12.12
CA ILE A 26 9.24 9.96 -13.39
C ILE A 26 8.58 11.33 -13.17
N VAL A 27 8.71 12.22 -14.15
CA VAL A 27 7.79 13.35 -14.32
C VAL A 27 6.46 12.80 -14.82
N ARG A 28 5.35 13.20 -14.20
CA ARG A 28 4.02 12.70 -14.57
C ARG A 28 3.68 12.98 -16.03
N GLU A 29 3.88 14.21 -16.50
CA GLU A 29 3.39 14.68 -17.79
C GLU A 29 4.13 14.06 -18.97
N THR A 30 5.42 13.77 -18.79
CA THR A 30 6.31 13.32 -19.88
C THR A 30 6.76 11.87 -19.74
N ASN A 31 6.46 11.22 -18.61
CA ASN A 31 7.05 9.94 -18.19
C ASN A 31 8.59 9.91 -18.22
N ARG A 32 9.24 11.09 -18.27
CA ARG A 32 10.70 11.17 -18.30
C ARG A 32 11.24 10.75 -16.93
N LYS A 33 12.20 9.82 -16.91
CA LYS A 33 12.91 9.43 -15.69
C LYS A 33 13.62 10.66 -15.10
N ILE A 34 13.37 10.91 -13.81
CA ILE A 34 14.07 11.94 -13.03
C ILE A 34 15.12 11.36 -12.08
N GLY A 35 15.00 10.07 -11.74
CA GLY A 35 15.95 9.40 -10.88
C GLY A 35 15.52 7.98 -10.54
N ASP A 36 16.33 7.29 -9.76
CA ASP A 36 15.95 6.04 -9.14
C ASP A 36 15.33 6.30 -7.77
N PHE A 37 14.31 5.52 -7.44
CA PHE A 37 13.60 5.55 -6.17
C PHE A 37 13.86 4.26 -5.41
N GLN A 38 14.11 4.40 -4.12
CA GLN A 38 14.22 3.28 -3.21
C GLN A 38 13.41 3.60 -1.96
N LEU A 39 12.46 2.74 -1.60
CA LEU A 39 11.71 2.88 -0.36
C LEU A 39 12.56 2.33 0.81
N THR A 40 13.44 3.20 1.30
CA THR A 40 14.22 3.03 2.54
C THR A 40 13.45 3.58 3.73
N ALA A 41 13.96 3.37 4.95
CA ALA A 41 13.42 4.00 6.17
C ALA A 41 13.33 5.52 6.03
N GLU A 42 14.42 6.17 5.58
CA GLU A 42 14.52 7.62 5.39
C GLU A 42 13.48 8.12 4.38
N THR A 43 13.35 7.43 3.25
CA THR A 43 12.39 7.81 2.21
C THR A 43 10.95 7.59 2.69
N ALA A 44 10.69 6.52 3.43
CA ALA A 44 9.38 6.27 4.02
C ALA A 44 9.01 7.34 5.06
N ALA A 45 9.96 7.73 5.92
CA ALA A 45 9.79 8.81 6.89
C ALA A 45 9.49 10.14 6.18
N GLN A 46 10.23 10.46 5.12
CA GLN A 46 9.98 11.67 4.33
C GLN A 46 8.58 11.67 3.70
N LEU A 47 8.18 10.57 3.04
CA LEU A 47 6.85 10.46 2.44
C LEU A 47 5.73 10.67 3.48
N VAL A 48 5.94 10.18 4.69
CA VAL A 48 4.99 10.33 5.79
C VAL A 48 4.95 11.77 6.31
N MET A 49 6.11 12.34 6.62
CA MET A 49 6.24 13.68 7.21
C MET A 49 5.68 14.76 6.29
N ASP A 50 5.97 14.65 5.00
CA ASP A 50 5.53 15.60 3.98
C ASP A 50 4.12 15.27 3.43
N GLU A 51 3.44 14.25 3.99
CA GLU A 51 2.14 13.72 3.55
C GLU A 51 2.08 13.45 2.03
N ILE A 52 3.16 12.88 1.50
CA ILE A 52 3.33 12.55 0.08
C ILE A 52 2.97 11.08 -0.17
N GLY A 53 2.05 10.84 -1.11
CA GLY A 53 1.80 9.49 -1.60
C GLY A 53 2.73 9.10 -2.75
N LEU A 54 3.01 7.79 -2.88
CA LEU A 54 3.73 7.26 -4.05
C LEU A 54 2.73 6.62 -5.02
N LEU A 55 2.56 7.18 -6.21
CA LEU A 55 1.78 6.59 -7.30
C LEU A 55 2.70 5.86 -8.27
N ILE A 56 2.59 4.53 -8.29
CA ILE A 56 3.27 3.65 -9.24
C ILE A 56 2.29 3.33 -10.37
N GLY A 57 2.45 4.03 -11.49
CA GLY A 57 1.64 3.79 -12.69
C GLY A 57 2.27 2.73 -13.58
N ASN A 58 1.54 2.26 -14.60
CA ASN A 58 2.08 1.31 -15.58
C ASN A 58 2.62 0.01 -14.94
N CYS A 59 1.96 -0.51 -13.90
CA CYS A 59 2.42 -1.72 -13.18
C CYS A 59 2.22 -3.04 -13.96
N GLY A 60 1.72 -2.96 -15.21
CA GLY A 60 1.27 -4.12 -15.97
C GLY A 60 -0.02 -4.74 -15.40
N PRO A 61 -0.50 -5.87 -15.96
CA PRO A 61 -1.75 -6.49 -15.54
C PRO A 61 -1.77 -6.88 -14.05
N THR A 62 -2.95 -6.96 -13.44
CA THR A 62 -3.10 -7.34 -12.01
C THR A 62 -2.33 -8.59 -11.59
N LYS A 63 -2.21 -9.59 -12.48
CA LYS A 63 -1.40 -10.81 -12.23
C LYS A 63 0.09 -10.48 -12.01
N GLN A 64 0.64 -9.56 -12.80
CA GLN A 64 2.01 -9.10 -12.65
C GLN A 64 2.20 -8.32 -11.33
N MET A 65 1.22 -7.48 -10.95
CA MET A 65 1.25 -6.79 -9.66
C MET A 65 1.28 -7.79 -8.49
N LEU A 66 0.42 -8.81 -8.54
CA LEU A 66 0.40 -9.89 -7.53
C LEU A 66 1.78 -10.56 -7.44
N GLN A 67 2.40 -10.93 -8.56
CA GLN A 67 3.72 -11.56 -8.55
C GLN A 67 4.79 -10.68 -7.89
N GLN A 68 4.75 -9.36 -8.07
CA GLN A 68 5.65 -8.46 -7.35
C GLN A 68 5.30 -8.43 -5.86
N LEU A 69 4.03 -8.28 -5.51
CA LEU A 69 3.61 -8.24 -4.11
C LEU A 69 3.90 -9.55 -3.36
N LEU A 70 3.90 -10.70 -4.03
CA LEU A 70 4.32 -11.98 -3.46
C LEU A 70 5.83 -12.06 -3.21
N LYS A 71 6.65 -11.42 -4.04
CA LYS A 71 8.09 -11.27 -3.77
C LYS A 71 8.35 -10.34 -2.59
N LEU A 72 7.56 -9.28 -2.45
CA LEU A 72 7.59 -8.42 -1.27
C LEU A 72 7.17 -9.21 -0.02
N ALA A 73 6.11 -10.03 -0.14
CA ALA A 73 5.58 -10.88 0.92
C ALA A 73 6.58 -11.93 1.42
N ALA A 74 7.37 -12.49 0.52
CA ALA A 74 8.37 -13.50 0.84
C ALA A 74 9.67 -12.92 1.44
N ALA A 75 9.86 -11.60 1.37
CA ALA A 75 11.06 -10.95 1.86
C ALA A 75 11.02 -10.85 3.40
N PRO A 76 12.12 -11.17 4.12
CA PRO A 76 12.16 -11.11 5.57
C PRO A 76 12.20 -9.66 6.06
N TYR A 77 11.03 -9.04 6.22
CA TYR A 77 10.89 -7.77 6.93
C TYR A 77 10.36 -8.00 8.34
N PRO A 78 10.84 -7.24 9.33
CA PRO A 78 10.29 -7.27 10.69
C PRO A 78 8.90 -6.64 10.77
N ALA A 79 8.56 -5.75 9.83
CA ALA A 79 7.27 -5.10 9.71
C ALA A 79 6.42 -5.68 8.57
N ARG A 80 5.10 -5.58 8.73
CA ARG A 80 4.12 -6.10 7.79
C ARG A 80 3.68 -5.06 6.77
N TRP A 81 3.40 -5.50 5.56
CA TRP A 81 2.73 -4.68 4.55
C TRP A 81 1.24 -4.96 4.55
N VAL A 82 0.44 -3.92 4.36
CA VAL A 82 -0.99 -4.08 4.11
C VAL A 82 -1.26 -3.78 2.65
N VAL A 83 -1.69 -4.79 1.91
CA VAL A 83 -2.05 -4.73 0.50
C VAL A 83 -3.57 -4.76 0.41
N ALA A 84 -4.17 -3.59 0.18
CA ALA A 84 -5.60 -3.43 0.05
C ALA A 84 -6.00 -3.32 -1.42
N VAL A 85 -6.80 -4.27 -1.90
CA VAL A 85 -7.28 -4.27 -3.28
C VAL A 85 -8.63 -3.57 -3.38
N HIS A 86 -8.86 -2.92 -4.53
CA HIS A 86 -10.07 -2.13 -4.76
C HIS A 86 -11.37 -2.96 -4.91
N SER A 87 -11.32 -4.29 -5.04
CA SER A 87 -12.53 -5.09 -5.26
C SER A 87 -12.45 -6.51 -4.69
N LYS A 88 -13.60 -7.03 -4.27
CA LYS A 88 -13.75 -8.41 -3.80
C LYS A 88 -13.41 -9.44 -4.88
N ALA A 89 -13.78 -9.17 -6.13
CA ALA A 89 -13.49 -10.06 -7.25
C ALA A 89 -11.98 -10.21 -7.47
N LEU A 90 -11.23 -9.09 -7.44
CA LEU A 90 -9.77 -9.12 -7.56
C LEU A 90 -9.13 -9.87 -6.39
N LEU A 91 -9.61 -9.63 -5.17
CA LEU A 91 -9.10 -10.31 -3.99
C LEU A 91 -9.25 -11.84 -4.11
N ARG A 92 -10.46 -12.32 -4.43
CA ARG A 92 -10.74 -13.75 -4.64
C ARG A 92 -9.90 -14.35 -5.76
N GLN A 93 -9.74 -13.62 -6.86
CA GLN A 93 -8.90 -14.03 -7.99
C GLN A 93 -7.43 -14.17 -7.57
N TRP A 94 -6.92 -13.28 -6.71
CA TRP A 94 -5.56 -13.38 -6.19
C TRP A 94 -5.40 -14.54 -5.23
N TYR A 95 -6.35 -14.72 -4.33
CA TYR A 95 -6.35 -15.84 -3.40
C TYR A 95 -6.34 -17.19 -4.12
N SER A 96 -7.17 -17.35 -5.16
CA SER A 96 -7.23 -18.59 -5.93
C SER A 96 -5.95 -18.93 -6.69
N GLN A 97 -5.12 -17.92 -6.99
CA GLN A 97 -3.80 -18.11 -7.62
C GLN A 97 -2.69 -18.50 -6.64
N VAL A 98 -2.93 -18.33 -5.34
CA VAL A 98 -1.95 -18.51 -4.26
C VAL A 98 -2.37 -19.65 -3.32
N HIS A 99 -3.48 -20.33 -3.61
CA HIS A 99 -4.09 -21.35 -2.74
C HIS A 99 -3.18 -22.52 -2.37
N ASP A 100 -2.19 -22.83 -3.20
CA ASP A 100 -1.21 -23.90 -2.93
C ASP A 100 -0.05 -23.44 -2.02
N VAL A 101 -0.07 -22.18 -1.57
CA VAL A 101 0.98 -21.60 -0.74
C VAL A 101 0.49 -21.49 0.71
N PRO A 102 1.28 -21.92 1.72
CA PRO A 102 0.84 -21.90 3.12
C PRO A 102 0.42 -20.48 3.55
N THR A 103 -0.87 -20.27 3.82
CA THR A 103 -1.38 -19.03 4.41
C THR A 103 -1.39 -19.17 5.93
N THR A 104 -0.86 -18.16 6.63
CA THR A 104 -0.64 -18.24 8.08
C THR A 104 -1.86 -17.79 8.88
N SER A 105 -2.73 -16.98 8.28
CA SER A 105 -3.93 -16.46 8.94
C SER A 105 -4.95 -16.05 7.89
N ILE A 106 -6.21 -16.37 8.16
CA ILE A 106 -7.35 -16.05 7.30
C ILE A 106 -8.39 -15.34 8.16
N VAL A 107 -8.85 -14.18 7.69
CA VAL A 107 -10.07 -13.53 8.18
C VAL A 107 -11.14 -13.80 7.14
N ALA A 108 -12.26 -14.39 7.56
CA ALA A 108 -13.40 -14.68 6.71
C ALA A 108 -14.67 -14.06 7.29
N ASP A 109 -15.56 -13.61 6.42
CA ASP A 109 -16.94 -13.23 6.76
C ASP A 109 -17.91 -14.31 6.26
N SER A 110 -19.21 -14.10 6.47
CA SER A 110 -20.26 -15.00 5.99
C SER A 110 -20.27 -15.19 4.46
N GLU A 111 -19.55 -14.34 3.72
CA GLU A 111 -19.44 -14.38 2.27
C GLU A 111 -18.06 -14.86 1.77
N GLY A 112 -17.22 -15.42 2.64
CA GLY A 112 -15.92 -16.02 2.31
C GLY A 112 -14.71 -15.26 2.84
N GLU A 113 -13.51 -15.55 2.32
CA GLU A 113 -12.28 -14.92 2.81
C GLU A 113 -12.24 -13.42 2.48
N THR A 114 -11.96 -12.62 3.49
CA THR A 114 -11.93 -11.16 3.42
C THR A 114 -10.53 -10.58 3.57
N ALA A 115 -9.63 -11.33 4.21
CA ALA A 115 -8.20 -11.06 4.25
C ALA A 115 -7.40 -12.35 4.49
N TRP A 116 -6.15 -12.39 4.02
CA TRP A 116 -5.19 -13.43 4.41
C TRP A 116 -3.79 -12.85 4.61
N LEU A 117 -3.00 -13.54 5.42
CA LEU A 117 -1.58 -13.28 5.62
C LEU A 117 -0.76 -14.27 4.78
N TYR A 118 0.13 -13.73 3.96
CA TYR A 118 1.17 -14.50 3.28
C TYR A 118 2.52 -13.83 3.54
N GLY A 119 3.45 -14.57 4.16
CA GLY A 119 4.73 -14.03 4.63
C GLY A 119 4.53 -12.80 5.52
N ASN A 120 5.08 -11.65 5.13
CA ASN A 120 4.90 -10.38 5.84
C ASN A 120 3.79 -9.48 5.24
N CYS A 121 3.00 -9.94 4.28
CA CYS A 121 1.95 -9.15 3.63
C CYS A 121 0.55 -9.61 4.04
N TRP A 122 -0.25 -8.71 4.58
CA TRP A 122 -1.70 -8.85 4.64
C TRP A 122 -2.31 -8.45 3.31
N PHE A 123 -3.06 -9.35 2.67
CA PHE A 123 -3.87 -9.07 1.50
C PHE A 123 -5.32 -8.95 1.94
N THR A 124 -5.98 -7.85 1.57
CA THR A 124 -7.32 -7.52 2.08
C THR A 124 -8.09 -6.63 1.10
N ARG A 125 -9.36 -6.38 1.38
CA ARG A 125 -10.16 -5.34 0.71
C ARG A 125 -10.07 -4.02 1.48
N LEU A 126 -10.36 -2.91 0.81
CA LEU A 126 -10.44 -1.60 1.45
C LEU A 126 -11.45 -1.58 2.61
N GLU A 127 -12.60 -2.24 2.43
CA GLU A 127 -13.66 -2.32 3.44
C GLU A 127 -13.25 -3.12 4.70
N GLN A 128 -12.12 -3.81 4.66
CA GLN A 128 -11.63 -4.69 5.72
C GLN A 128 -10.41 -4.12 6.44
N LEU A 129 -9.95 -2.92 6.06
CA LEU A 129 -8.81 -2.27 6.68
C LEU A 129 -9.02 -2.01 8.18
N LEU A 130 -10.16 -1.42 8.56
CA LEU A 130 -10.46 -1.14 9.97
C LEU A 130 -10.67 -2.41 10.81
N PRO A 131 -11.49 -3.40 10.38
CA PRO A 131 -11.59 -4.68 11.07
C PRO A 131 -10.22 -5.37 11.23
N LEU A 132 -9.37 -5.32 10.20
CA LEU A 132 -8.02 -5.87 10.26
C LEU A 132 -7.17 -5.17 11.33
N ALA A 133 -7.18 -3.83 11.39
CA ALA A 133 -6.46 -3.06 12.41
C ALA A 133 -6.93 -3.34 13.85
N GLN A 134 -8.16 -3.82 14.02
CA GLN A 134 -8.75 -4.17 15.32
C GLN A 134 -8.58 -5.66 15.66
N SER A 135 -8.14 -6.48 14.71
CA SER A 135 -7.95 -7.92 14.91
C SER A 135 -6.79 -8.20 15.85
N SER A 136 -6.97 -9.18 16.74
CA SER A 136 -5.90 -9.69 17.61
C SER A 136 -4.75 -10.34 16.83
N GLN A 137 -4.94 -10.67 15.54
CA GLN A 137 -3.89 -11.19 14.67
C GLN A 137 -2.98 -10.08 14.12
N PHE A 138 -3.39 -8.81 14.24
CA PHE A 138 -2.68 -7.65 13.73
C PHE A 138 -1.75 -7.05 14.79
N THR A 139 -0.69 -7.77 15.12
CA THR A 139 0.22 -7.43 16.24
C THR A 139 1.57 -6.85 15.83
N ALA A 140 1.98 -7.06 14.59
CA ALA A 140 3.28 -6.58 14.08
C ALA A 140 3.19 -5.12 13.60
N PRO A 141 4.29 -4.36 13.66
CA PRO A 141 4.35 -3.01 13.10
C PRO A 141 4.06 -3.03 11.60
N VAL A 142 3.47 -1.96 11.09
CA VAL A 142 3.12 -1.80 9.68
C VAL A 142 4.21 -1.01 8.98
N ALA A 143 4.79 -1.59 7.92
CA ALA A 143 5.75 -0.91 7.07
C ALA A 143 5.05 0.11 6.18
N GLY A 144 3.99 -0.30 5.47
CA GLY A 144 3.34 0.53 4.46
C GLY A 144 1.94 0.04 4.12
N LEU A 145 1.13 0.96 3.59
CA LEU A 145 -0.17 0.64 3.00
C LEU A 145 -0.08 0.76 1.47
N ILE A 146 -0.34 -0.34 0.78
CA ILE A 146 -0.39 -0.42 -0.68
C ILE A 146 -1.85 -0.59 -1.10
N VAL A 147 -2.39 0.41 -1.81
CA VAL A 147 -3.70 0.31 -2.44
C VAL A 147 -3.53 -0.09 -3.89
N VAL A 148 -4.05 -1.26 -4.24
CA VAL A 148 -4.05 -1.79 -5.61
C VAL A 148 -5.38 -1.48 -6.27
N ASP A 149 -5.33 -0.54 -7.20
CA ASP A 149 -6.48 -0.11 -7.97
C ASP A 149 -6.10 0.01 -9.46
N PRO A 150 -6.34 -1.05 -10.25
CA PRO A 150 -5.97 -1.10 -11.67
C PRO A 150 -6.42 0.11 -12.48
N GLN A 151 -7.58 0.69 -12.11
CA GLN A 151 -8.21 1.79 -12.83
C GLN A 151 -8.25 3.10 -12.01
N LEU A 152 -7.63 3.12 -10.83
CA LEU A 152 -7.63 4.22 -9.87
C LEU A 152 -9.04 4.79 -9.60
N ARG A 153 -10.04 3.91 -9.38
CA ARG A 153 -11.44 4.29 -9.13
C ARG A 153 -11.72 4.64 -7.68
N SER A 154 -10.94 4.12 -6.74
CA SER A 154 -11.15 4.24 -5.29
C SER A 154 -11.21 5.69 -4.82
N PRO A 155 -10.40 6.65 -5.32
CA PRO A 155 -10.56 8.08 -5.00
C PRO A 155 -11.95 8.67 -5.27
N TYR A 156 -12.68 8.10 -6.22
CA TYR A 156 -13.99 8.59 -6.69
C TYR A 156 -15.16 7.86 -6.03
N ALA A 157 -14.91 6.77 -5.31
CA ALA A 157 -15.92 5.98 -4.64
C ALA A 157 -16.26 6.60 -3.27
N ARG A 158 -16.79 7.82 -3.28
CA ARG A 158 -17.31 8.50 -2.09
C ARG A 158 -18.79 8.21 -1.93
N GLY A 159 -19.24 8.02 -0.69
CA GLY A 159 -20.64 7.79 -0.39
C GLY A 159 -21.46 9.07 -0.64
N ILE A 160 -22.21 9.15 -1.73
CA ILE A 160 -23.12 10.29 -1.97
C ILE A 160 -24.45 10.03 -1.26
N GLY A 161 -24.73 10.81 -0.21
CA GLY A 161 -26.11 11.18 0.13
C GLY A 161 -26.94 10.29 1.06
N SER A 162 -26.48 9.13 1.54
CA SER A 162 -27.22 8.41 2.61
C SER A 162 -26.32 7.62 3.56
N GLN A 163 -26.77 7.50 4.82
CA GLN A 163 -26.01 6.85 5.90
C GLN A 163 -25.63 5.39 5.59
N SER A 164 -26.37 4.70 4.71
CA SER A 164 -26.11 3.32 4.31
C SER A 164 -24.87 3.16 3.42
N TRP A 165 -24.36 4.22 2.79
CA TRP A 165 -23.19 4.16 1.91
C TRP A 165 -21.87 4.55 2.59
N LYS A 166 -21.89 4.94 3.87
CA LYS A 166 -20.66 5.27 4.62
C LYS A 166 -19.67 4.11 4.68
N GLY A 167 -20.16 2.86 4.72
CA GLY A 167 -19.32 1.66 4.69
C GLY A 167 -18.63 1.40 3.34
N HIS A 168 -18.97 2.16 2.30
CA HIS A 168 -18.40 2.04 0.95
C HIS A 168 -17.61 3.27 0.53
N ASP A 169 -17.43 4.26 1.41
CA ASP A 169 -16.54 5.40 1.16
C ASP A 169 -15.09 4.95 1.25
N ARG A 170 -14.54 4.54 0.11
CA ARG A 170 -13.19 3.96 0.03
C ARG A 170 -12.08 4.92 0.44
N PRO A 171 -12.14 6.21 0.07
CA PRO A 171 -11.23 7.21 0.62
C PRO A 171 -11.25 7.24 2.14
N GLU A 172 -12.44 7.30 2.75
CA GLU A 172 -12.59 7.35 4.19
C GLU A 172 -12.04 6.09 4.88
N LEU A 173 -12.26 4.90 4.30
CA LEU A 173 -11.72 3.64 4.82
C LEU A 173 -10.19 3.64 4.90
N VAL A 174 -9.52 4.18 3.86
CA VAL A 174 -8.05 4.34 3.84
C VAL A 174 -7.60 5.35 4.90
N ASN A 175 -8.26 6.51 4.97
CA ASN A 175 -7.89 7.57 5.89
C ASN A 175 -8.11 7.16 7.35
N SER A 176 -9.25 6.56 7.67
CA SER A 176 -9.57 6.02 8.99
C SER A 176 -8.57 4.95 9.44
N PHE A 177 -8.13 4.07 8.54
CA PHE A 177 -7.08 3.09 8.83
C PHE A 177 -5.74 3.76 9.14
N ARG A 178 -5.30 4.71 8.31
CA ARG A 178 -4.06 5.47 8.55
C ARG A 178 -4.13 6.24 9.87
N GLN A 179 -5.28 6.85 10.18
CA GLN A 179 -5.50 7.55 11.45
C GLN A 179 -5.44 6.59 12.64
N LYS A 180 -5.99 5.38 12.53
CA LYS A 180 -5.93 4.35 13.57
C LYS A 180 -4.49 3.90 13.84
N LEU A 181 -3.69 3.71 12.79
CA LEU A 181 -2.26 3.45 12.92
C LEU A 181 -1.54 4.61 13.60
N ARG A 182 -1.80 5.86 13.17
CA ARG A 182 -1.20 7.08 13.74
C ARG A 182 -1.52 7.22 15.23
N ALA A 183 -2.75 6.92 15.64
CA ALA A 183 -3.17 6.90 17.05
C ALA A 183 -2.43 5.84 17.89
N SER A 184 -1.84 4.84 17.23
CA SER A 184 -1.02 3.79 17.85
C SER A 184 0.48 4.05 17.69
N GLY A 185 0.88 5.28 17.33
CA GLY A 185 2.27 5.68 17.12
C GLY A 185 2.87 5.18 15.80
N GLN A 186 2.07 4.65 14.88
CA GLN A 186 2.54 4.13 13.60
C GLN A 186 2.14 5.06 12.46
N GLN A 187 3.11 5.61 11.77
CA GLN A 187 2.86 6.40 10.57
C GLN A 187 3.48 5.69 9.37
N VAL A 188 2.69 5.48 8.33
CA VAL A 188 3.08 4.61 7.21
C VAL A 188 2.86 5.30 5.86
N PRO A 189 3.77 5.14 4.89
CA PRO A 189 3.60 5.68 3.56
C PRO A 189 2.39 5.03 2.86
N LEU A 190 1.66 5.83 2.09
CA LEU A 190 0.59 5.38 1.21
C LEU A 190 1.12 5.21 -0.21
N ILE A 191 0.97 4.01 -0.75
CA ILE A 191 1.41 3.65 -2.09
C ILE A 191 0.20 3.26 -2.91
N LEU A 192 0.05 3.84 -4.10
CA LEU A 192 -1.01 3.56 -5.05
C LEU A 192 -0.42 2.80 -6.24
N MET A 193 -0.93 1.61 -6.54
CA MET A 193 -0.54 0.83 -7.71
C MET A 193 -1.68 0.75 -8.72
N THR A 194 -1.37 1.02 -9.98
CA THR A 194 -2.36 1.06 -11.07
C THR A 194 -1.79 0.54 -12.38
N GLU A 195 -2.65 -0.04 -13.23
CA GLU A 195 -2.28 -0.51 -14.57
C GLU A 195 -2.05 0.69 -15.51
N ARG A 196 -2.71 1.81 -15.21
CA ARG A 196 -2.69 2.99 -16.07
C ARG A 196 -1.38 3.77 -15.95
N PRO A 197 -0.87 4.37 -17.05
CA PRO A 197 0.22 5.32 -16.98
C PRO A 197 -0.14 6.53 -16.11
N ALA A 198 0.80 7.03 -15.32
CA ALA A 198 0.59 8.17 -14.42
C ALA A 198 0.09 9.42 -15.17
N MET A 199 0.63 9.67 -16.37
CA MET A 199 0.21 10.78 -17.24
C MET A 199 -1.28 10.76 -17.61
N SER A 200 -1.90 9.57 -17.63
CA SER A 200 -3.29 9.36 -18.07
C SER A 200 -4.32 9.50 -16.94
N LEU A 201 -3.85 9.75 -15.72
CA LEU A 201 -4.67 9.78 -14.53
C LEU A 201 -4.92 11.23 -14.10
N ASN A 202 -6.15 11.52 -13.70
CA ASN A 202 -6.45 12.72 -12.92
C ASN A 202 -6.10 12.44 -11.46
N THR A 203 -4.98 13.01 -11.00
CA THR A 203 -4.35 12.69 -9.72
C THR A 203 -4.76 13.63 -8.60
N LEU A 204 -5.34 14.79 -8.93
CA LEU A 204 -5.85 15.75 -7.95
C LEU A 204 -6.99 15.16 -7.09
N PRO A 205 -7.97 14.42 -7.66
CA PRO A 205 -8.95 13.69 -6.87
C PRO A 205 -8.31 12.67 -5.93
N ALA A 206 -7.26 11.97 -6.35
CA ALA A 206 -6.55 11.00 -5.50
C ALA A 206 -5.83 11.69 -4.33
N GLN A 207 -5.16 12.81 -4.58
CA GLN A 207 -4.54 13.64 -3.53
C GLN A 207 -5.57 14.07 -2.48
N ARG A 208 -6.69 14.66 -2.94
CA ARG A 208 -7.78 15.11 -2.05
C ARG A 208 -8.51 13.96 -1.35
N ALA A 209 -8.67 12.81 -2.01
CA ALA A 209 -9.33 11.64 -1.45
C ALA A 209 -8.55 11.07 -0.26
N PHE A 210 -7.23 10.97 -0.40
CA PHE A 210 -6.40 10.32 0.61
C PHE A 210 -5.68 11.28 1.55
N ALA A 211 -6.13 12.55 1.58
CA ALA A 211 -5.53 13.62 2.38
C ALA A 211 -4.00 13.65 2.23
N LEU A 212 -3.55 13.83 0.98
CA LEU A 212 -2.14 13.94 0.62
C LEU A 212 -1.85 15.35 0.11
N GLU A 213 -0.73 15.92 0.54
CA GLU A 213 -0.24 17.22 0.07
C GLU A 213 0.29 17.12 -1.36
N SER A 214 0.93 15.99 -1.70
CA SER A 214 1.38 15.74 -3.07
C SER A 214 1.50 14.26 -3.43
N LEU A 215 1.83 14.00 -4.71
CA LEU A 215 2.11 12.66 -5.19
C LEU A 215 3.48 12.63 -5.87
N TRP A 216 4.29 11.65 -5.50
CA TRP A 216 5.45 11.24 -6.28
C TRP A 216 5.04 10.19 -7.29
N PHE A 217 5.60 10.26 -8.48
CA PHE A 217 5.28 9.37 -9.59
C PHE A 217 6.44 8.43 -9.90
N ALA A 218 6.10 7.16 -10.13
CA ALA A 218 7.04 6.10 -10.48
C ALA A 218 6.53 5.22 -11.63
N ASP A 219 7.45 4.70 -12.43
CA ASP A 219 7.17 3.77 -13.54
C ASP A 219 7.21 2.31 -13.07
N GLY A 220 6.03 1.71 -12.95
CA GLY A 220 5.83 0.33 -12.55
C GLY A 220 6.37 -0.71 -13.54
N GLY A 221 6.65 -0.32 -14.79
CA GLY A 221 7.25 -1.21 -15.79
C GLY A 221 8.65 -1.71 -15.38
N ARG A 222 9.30 -1.01 -14.45
CA ARG A 222 10.62 -1.35 -13.89
C ARG A 222 10.56 -1.66 -12.39
N LEU A 223 9.37 -1.93 -11.85
CA LEU A 223 9.19 -2.22 -10.43
C LEU A 223 9.98 -3.46 -10.02
N ARG A 224 10.81 -3.30 -8.99
CA ARG A 224 11.53 -4.36 -8.30
C ARG A 224 11.19 -4.28 -6.82
N VAL A 225 10.96 -5.42 -6.20
CA VAL A 225 10.54 -5.52 -4.79
C VAL A 225 11.34 -6.59 -4.07
N GLY A 226 11.44 -6.45 -2.76
CA GLY A 226 12.27 -7.31 -1.92
C GLY A 226 13.76 -6.92 -1.98
N PRO A 227 14.63 -7.70 -1.31
CA PRO A 227 16.02 -7.33 -1.09
C PRO A 227 16.78 -7.10 -2.41
N PRO A 228 17.74 -6.16 -2.43
CA PRO A 228 18.65 -6.06 -3.55
C PRO A 228 19.32 -7.41 -3.78
N TYR A 229 19.44 -7.80 -5.05
CA TYR A 229 20.15 -9.01 -5.43
C TYR A 229 21.59 -8.82 -4.93
N GLN A 230 21.95 -9.50 -3.85
CA GLN A 230 23.34 -9.62 -3.46
C GLN A 230 23.94 -10.52 -4.54
N GLY A 231 24.80 -9.96 -5.39
CA GLY A 231 25.47 -10.73 -6.43
C GLY A 231 26.13 -11.95 -5.78
N ALA A 232 25.87 -13.13 -6.36
CA ALA A 232 26.69 -14.31 -6.13
C ALA A 232 28.11 -14.05 -6.64
#